data_AF-A0A2V5J8M0-F1
#
_entry.id   AF-A0A2V5J8M0-F1
#
_cell.length_a   1.000
_cell.length_b   1.000
_cell.length_c   1.000
_cell.angle_alpha   90.00
_cell.angle_beta   90.00
_cell.angle_gamma   90.00
#
_symmetry.space_group_name_H-M   'P 1'
#
loop_
_entity.id
_entity.type
_entity.pdbx_description
1 polymer ?
#
loop_
_entity_poly.entity_id
_entity_poly.type
_entity_poly.pdbx_seq_one_letter_code
_entity_poly.pdbx_strand_id
1 'polypeptide(L)'
;SDGDARKCLNALEVGVLTTPPTGGTTSVLSPSSARKARDATARVPPTSDGAIHFTLRVAEESIQTKAVVYDKKGDAHYDTISAFIKSMRASDQKGAIYWLAKMLHAGEDFRFIARRIVIFASEDVGLADPEALPLAIAAQQAVEFVGMPEARIPLAHATAYMCRAKKSREAYESLGAATEEIESEQTERVPEHLKNKHFPVNPEG
;
A
#
# COMPACT_ATOMS: atom_id res chain seq x y z
N SER A 1 5.09 10.00 1.23
CA SER A 1 4.26 11.11 0.70
C SER A 1 4.66 11.50 -0.73
N ASP A 2 5.95 11.47 -1.10
CA ASP A 2 6.44 11.92 -2.42
C ASP A 2 6.03 11.07 -3.64
N GLY A 3 5.61 9.83 -3.44
CA GLY A 3 5.24 8.92 -4.53
C GLY A 3 3.97 9.34 -5.27
N ASP A 4 2.97 9.83 -4.53
CA ASP A 4 1.74 10.35 -5.14
C ASP A 4 1.98 11.70 -5.79
N ALA A 5 2.81 12.56 -5.19
CA ALA A 5 3.20 13.83 -5.80
C ALA A 5 3.92 13.64 -7.15
N ARG A 6 4.85 12.66 -7.25
CA ARG A 6 5.53 12.33 -8.51
C ARG A 6 4.63 11.66 -9.53
N LYS A 7 3.70 10.80 -9.10
CA LYS A 7 2.69 10.21 -10.00
C LYS A 7 1.73 11.28 -10.55
N CYS A 8 1.27 12.18 -9.69
CA CYS A 8 0.45 13.33 -10.09
C CYS A 8 1.21 14.26 -11.03
N LEU A 9 2.50 14.52 -10.77
CA LEU A 9 3.35 15.33 -11.63
C LEU A 9 3.55 14.67 -13.00
N ASN A 10 3.86 13.38 -13.06
CA ASN A 10 4.01 12.67 -14.33
C ASN A 10 2.69 12.63 -15.12
N ALA A 11 1.54 12.42 -14.45
CA ALA A 11 0.23 12.46 -15.11
C ALA A 11 -0.10 13.87 -15.64
N LEU A 12 0.29 14.91 -14.89
CA LEU A 12 0.17 16.31 -15.31
C LEU A 12 1.06 16.60 -16.52
N GLU A 13 2.34 16.20 -16.48
CA GLU A 13 3.30 16.37 -17.56
C GLU A 13 2.84 15.68 -18.85
N VAL A 14 2.35 14.43 -18.75
CA VAL A 14 1.81 13.70 -19.90
C VAL A 14 0.56 14.38 -20.46
N GLY A 15 -0.39 14.82 -19.63
CA GLY A 15 -1.59 15.50 -20.13
C GLY A 15 -1.32 16.92 -20.67
N VAL A 16 -0.27 17.58 -20.20
CA VAL A 16 0.25 18.82 -20.78
C VAL A 16 0.86 18.55 -22.16
N LEU A 17 1.70 17.52 -22.29
CA LEU A 17 2.37 17.18 -23.55
C LEU A 17 1.41 16.65 -24.63
N THR A 18 0.30 16.02 -24.24
CA THR A 18 -0.75 15.57 -25.17
C THR A 18 -1.70 16.70 -25.60
N THR A 19 -1.59 17.88 -24.98
CA THR A 19 -2.31 19.09 -25.37
C THR A 19 -1.38 19.99 -26.22
N PRO A 20 -1.56 20.08 -27.55
CA PRO A 20 -0.61 20.82 -28.39
C PRO A 20 -0.68 22.34 -28.14
N PRO A 21 0.47 23.05 -28.05
CA PRO A 21 0.50 24.50 -27.99
C PRO A 21 0.13 25.10 -29.35
N THR A 22 -0.71 26.13 -29.37
CA THR A 22 -1.11 26.80 -30.61
C THR A 22 -0.47 28.19 -30.70
N GLY A 23 0.47 28.36 -31.63
CA GLY A 23 0.82 29.63 -32.28
C GLY A 23 1.76 30.60 -31.55
N GLY A 24 3.02 30.62 -31.98
CA GLY A 24 3.99 31.69 -31.75
C GLY A 24 5.24 31.48 -32.62
N THR A 25 5.37 32.29 -33.68
CA THR A 25 6.37 32.29 -34.75
C THR A 25 7.85 32.10 -34.35
N THR A 26 8.56 31.15 -35.00
CA THR A 26 9.93 31.34 -35.57
C THR A 26 10.27 30.28 -36.64
N SER A 27 10.15 30.66 -37.91
CA SER A 27 11.21 30.63 -38.96
C SER A 27 12.06 29.36 -39.22
N VAL A 28 11.64 28.63 -40.28
CA VAL A 28 12.39 27.97 -41.41
C VAL A 28 13.42 26.83 -41.16
N LEU A 29 13.13 25.61 -41.65
CA LEU A 29 13.72 24.93 -42.84
C LEU A 29 13.15 23.50 -43.08
N SER A 30 13.20 23.06 -44.34
CA SER A 30 12.31 22.11 -45.05
C SER A 30 12.80 20.62 -45.08
N PRO A 31 12.20 19.65 -45.82
CA PRO A 31 11.70 18.39 -45.25
C PRO A 31 12.31 17.09 -45.82
N SER A 32 12.16 15.94 -45.14
CA SER A 32 11.97 14.66 -45.85
C SER A 32 11.30 13.54 -45.02
N SER A 33 10.43 12.81 -45.72
CA SER A 33 10.10 11.38 -45.57
C SER A 33 9.23 10.88 -44.39
N ALA A 34 7.91 10.84 -44.67
CA ALA A 34 7.03 9.66 -44.65
C ALA A 34 7.01 8.71 -43.43
N ARG A 35 5.86 8.66 -42.72
CA ARG A 35 5.11 7.41 -42.45
C ARG A 35 3.71 7.63 -41.83
N LYS A 36 2.70 7.35 -42.65
CA LYS A 36 1.51 6.50 -42.44
C LYS A 36 0.81 6.51 -41.05
N ALA A 37 -0.27 7.28 -41.00
CA ALA A 37 -1.61 6.99 -40.47
C ALA A 37 -1.80 5.98 -39.33
N ARG A 38 -2.29 6.49 -38.17
CA ARG A 38 -3.33 5.87 -37.32
C ARG A 38 -4.18 6.98 -36.67
N ASP A 39 -5.37 7.18 -37.22
CA ASP A 39 -6.54 7.88 -36.64
C ASP A 39 -7.16 6.93 -35.58
N ALA A 40 -7.74 7.30 -34.44
CA ALA A 40 -8.41 8.54 -34.09
C ALA A 40 -8.31 8.78 -32.56
N THR A 41 -7.76 9.93 -32.18
CA THR A 41 -7.94 10.53 -30.84
C THR A 41 -8.93 11.68 -30.99
N ALA A 42 -9.99 11.69 -30.20
CA ALA A 42 -11.03 12.72 -30.22
C ALA A 42 -10.40 14.10 -29.96
N ARG A 43 -10.18 14.86 -31.04
CA ARG A 43 -9.59 16.20 -31.00
C ARG A 43 -10.59 17.16 -30.35
N VAL A 44 -10.27 17.65 -29.17
CA VAL A 44 -11.01 18.75 -28.54
C VAL A 44 -10.77 20.02 -29.38
N PRO A 45 -11.80 20.78 -29.77
CA PRO A 45 -11.61 21.99 -30.56
C PRO A 45 -10.86 23.05 -29.72
N PRO A 46 -9.87 23.76 -30.30
CA PRO A 46 -9.08 24.75 -29.59
C PRO A 46 -9.93 26.00 -29.27
N THR A 47 -9.80 26.50 -28.04
CA THR A 47 -10.29 27.82 -27.62
C THR A 47 -9.13 28.82 -27.65
N SER A 48 -9.40 30.10 -27.91
CA SER A 48 -8.47 31.11 -28.45
C SER A 48 -7.32 31.60 -27.55
N ASP A 49 -7.13 31.10 -26.33
CA ASP A 49 -6.41 31.86 -25.30
C ASP A 49 -5.05 31.27 -24.85
N GLY A 50 -4.42 30.40 -25.64
CA GLY A 50 -3.04 29.93 -25.36
C GLY A 50 -2.87 29.13 -24.05
N ALA A 51 -3.97 28.81 -23.37
CA ALA A 51 -3.98 28.05 -22.12
C ALA A 51 -4.04 26.54 -22.38
N ILE A 52 -3.26 25.76 -21.64
CA ILE A 52 -3.37 24.30 -21.62
C ILE A 52 -4.58 23.91 -20.77
N HIS A 53 -5.63 23.42 -21.42
CA HIS A 53 -6.85 22.98 -20.74
C HIS A 53 -6.73 21.53 -20.26
N PHE A 54 -6.20 21.35 -19.05
CA PHE A 54 -6.14 20.05 -18.39
C PHE A 54 -7.51 19.70 -17.78
N THR A 55 -8.32 18.97 -18.54
CA THR A 55 -9.65 18.51 -18.09
C THR A 55 -9.57 17.16 -17.40
N LEU A 56 -10.58 16.81 -16.59
CA LEU A 56 -10.67 15.49 -15.94
C LEU A 56 -10.53 14.35 -16.96
N ARG A 57 -11.15 14.51 -18.14
CA ARG A 57 -11.04 13.54 -19.24
C ARG A 57 -9.60 13.38 -19.76
N VAL A 58 -8.85 14.47 -19.90
CA VAL A 58 -7.44 14.44 -20.33
C VAL A 58 -6.56 13.77 -19.26
N ALA A 59 -6.86 14.00 -17.98
CA ALA A 59 -6.19 13.30 -16.88
C ALA A 59 -6.46 11.79 -16.90
N GLU A 60 -7.72 11.39 -17.12
CA GLU A 60 -8.14 9.99 -17.25
C GLU A 60 -7.46 9.29 -18.45
N GLU A 61 -7.36 9.97 -19.58
CA GLU A 61 -6.70 9.45 -20.79
C GLU A 61 -5.17 9.36 -20.65
N SER A 62 -4.57 10.25 -19.86
CA SER A 62 -3.11 10.29 -19.59
C SER A 62 -2.67 9.23 -18.58
N ILE A 63 -3.57 8.81 -17.70
CA ILE A 63 -3.37 7.66 -16.80
C ILE A 63 -3.63 6.38 -17.63
N GLN A 64 -2.72 6.04 -18.55
CA GLN A 64 -2.70 4.74 -19.23
C GLN A 64 -2.24 3.58 -18.32
N THR A 65 -2.41 3.71 -17.01
CA THR A 65 -2.41 2.55 -16.12
C THR A 65 -3.84 2.11 -16.06
N LYS A 66 -4.17 0.94 -16.60
CA LYS A 66 -5.42 0.25 -16.26
C LYS A 66 -5.57 0.39 -14.74
N ALA A 67 -6.51 1.20 -14.29
CA ALA A 67 -7.12 1.03 -12.99
C ALA A 67 -7.69 -0.38 -13.06
N VAL A 68 -6.85 -1.37 -12.76
CA VAL A 68 -7.23 -2.76 -12.69
C VAL A 68 -8.27 -2.75 -11.61
N VAL A 69 -9.51 -2.85 -12.08
CA VAL A 69 -10.75 -2.65 -11.37
C VAL A 69 -10.70 -3.53 -10.13
N TYR A 70 -10.32 -2.95 -8.99
CA TYR A 70 -11.01 -3.26 -7.76
C TYR A 70 -12.47 -2.93 -8.07
N ASP A 71 -13.32 -3.96 -8.02
CA ASP A 71 -14.76 -3.78 -8.20
C ASP A 71 -15.22 -2.62 -7.33
N LYS A 72 -16.12 -1.78 -7.87
CA LYS A 72 -16.60 -0.52 -7.30
C LYS A 72 -17.28 -0.67 -5.93
N LYS A 73 -17.25 -1.87 -5.34
CA LYS A 73 -17.82 -2.25 -4.05
C LYS A 73 -16.80 -2.36 -2.91
N GLY A 74 -15.49 -2.27 -3.15
CA GLY A 74 -14.49 -2.32 -2.07
C GLY A 74 -14.27 -3.70 -1.43
N ASP A 75 -15.17 -4.66 -1.64
CA ASP A 75 -15.09 -6.03 -1.10
C ASP A 75 -13.85 -6.81 -1.60
N ALA A 76 -13.47 -6.62 -2.87
CA ALA A 76 -12.36 -7.37 -3.50
C ALA A 76 -10.99 -7.12 -2.86
N HIS A 77 -10.79 -5.93 -2.24
CA HIS A 77 -9.59 -5.60 -1.48
C HIS A 77 -9.50 -6.45 -0.21
N TYR A 78 -10.55 -6.42 0.61
CA TYR A 78 -10.62 -7.15 1.87
C TYR A 78 -10.52 -8.66 1.69
N ASP A 79 -11.15 -9.20 0.65
CA ASP A 79 -11.04 -10.61 0.32
C ASP A 79 -9.61 -11.01 -0.06
N THR A 80 -8.94 -10.18 -0.88
CA THR A 80 -7.60 -10.49 -1.36
C THR A 80 -6.57 -10.42 -0.23
N ILE A 81 -6.62 -9.39 0.62
CA ILE A 81 -5.72 -9.30 1.78
C ILE A 81 -6.01 -10.39 2.82
N SER A 82 -7.29 -10.75 2.99
CA SER A 82 -7.69 -11.86 3.85
C SER A 82 -7.12 -13.19 3.36
N ALA A 83 -7.17 -13.44 2.05
CA ALA A 83 -6.60 -14.63 1.44
C ALA A 83 -5.07 -14.66 1.60
N PHE A 84 -4.40 -13.52 1.39
CA PHE A 84 -2.96 -13.36 1.62
C PHE A 84 -2.54 -13.79 3.04
N ILE A 85 -3.23 -13.28 4.07
CA ILE A 85 -2.94 -13.59 5.48
C ILE A 85 -3.24 -15.05 5.80
N LYS A 86 -4.39 -15.57 5.34
CA LYS A 86 -4.75 -16.97 5.55
C LYS A 86 -3.74 -17.93 4.91
N SER A 87 -3.23 -17.60 3.72
CA SER A 87 -2.15 -18.37 3.08
C SER A 87 -0.86 -18.33 3.91
N MET A 88 -0.44 -17.17 4.44
CA MET A 88 0.73 -17.10 5.33
C MET A 88 0.53 -17.94 6.60
N ARG A 89 -0.66 -17.88 7.22
CA ARG A 89 -1.02 -18.65 8.43
C ARG A 89 -0.97 -20.15 8.18
N ALA A 90 -1.53 -20.59 7.04
CA ALA A 90 -1.49 -21.97 6.60
C ALA A 90 -0.10 -22.42 6.12
N SER A 91 0.91 -21.54 6.16
CA SER A 91 2.27 -21.79 5.65
C SER A 91 2.29 -22.13 4.14
N ASP A 92 1.27 -21.71 3.41
CA ASP A 92 1.18 -21.84 1.94
C ASP A 92 1.90 -20.67 1.27
N GLN A 93 3.22 -20.85 1.06
CA GLN A 93 4.06 -19.86 0.41
C GLN A 93 3.61 -19.54 -1.02
N LYS A 94 3.14 -20.52 -1.78
CA LYS A 94 2.73 -20.31 -3.18
C LYS A 94 1.49 -19.43 -3.25
N GLY A 95 0.48 -19.75 -2.45
CA GLY A 95 -0.74 -18.95 -2.34
C GLY A 95 -0.45 -17.53 -1.84
N ALA A 96 0.37 -17.38 -0.80
CA ALA A 96 0.71 -16.06 -0.26
C ALA A 96 1.41 -15.17 -1.30
N ILE A 97 2.38 -15.70 -2.04
CA ILE A 97 3.06 -14.95 -3.11
C ILE A 97 2.11 -14.60 -4.27
N TYR A 98 1.18 -15.49 -4.61
CA TYR A 98 0.15 -15.21 -5.62
C TYR A 98 -0.75 -14.04 -5.20
N TRP A 99 -1.26 -14.04 -3.96
CA TRP A 99 -2.11 -12.96 -3.47
C TRP A 99 -1.35 -11.64 -3.34
N LEU A 100 -0.09 -11.68 -2.91
CA LEU A 100 0.81 -10.52 -2.94
C LEU A 100 0.92 -9.94 -4.36
N ALA A 101 1.24 -10.78 -5.34
CA ALA A 101 1.38 -10.35 -6.73
C ALA A 101 0.08 -9.77 -7.29
N LYS A 102 -1.07 -10.36 -6.95
CA LYS A 102 -2.40 -9.86 -7.34
C LYS A 102 -2.66 -8.47 -6.77
N MET A 103 -2.40 -8.25 -5.48
CA MET A 103 -2.56 -6.93 -4.84
C MET A 103 -1.66 -5.87 -5.50
N LEU A 104 -0.37 -6.19 -5.70
CA LEU A 104 0.57 -5.27 -6.34
C LEU A 104 0.17 -4.96 -7.78
N HIS A 105 -0.32 -5.94 -8.52
CA HIS A 105 -0.81 -5.75 -9.89
C HIS A 105 -2.08 -4.90 -9.95
N ALA A 106 -2.97 -5.05 -8.96
CA ALA A 106 -4.20 -4.27 -8.84
C ALA A 106 -3.95 -2.83 -8.33
N GLY A 107 -2.71 -2.49 -7.97
CA GLY A 107 -2.35 -1.15 -7.51
C GLY A 107 -2.59 -0.92 -6.02
N GLU A 108 -2.66 -2.00 -5.23
CA GLU A 108 -2.73 -1.91 -3.78
C GLU A 108 -1.60 -1.06 -3.20
N ASP A 109 -1.89 -0.29 -2.15
CA ASP A 109 -0.84 0.43 -1.44
C ASP A 109 0.15 -0.56 -0.81
N PHE A 110 1.41 -0.54 -1.24
CA PHE A 110 2.43 -1.42 -0.71
C PHE A 110 2.67 -1.21 0.78
N ARG A 111 2.37 -0.01 1.32
CA ARG A 111 2.45 0.26 2.76
C ARG A 111 1.35 -0.47 3.50
N PHE A 112 0.16 -0.58 2.91
CA PHE A 112 -0.92 -1.39 3.47
C PHE A 112 -0.49 -2.86 3.58
N ILE A 113 0.08 -3.43 2.51
CA ILE A 113 0.60 -4.81 2.53
C ILE A 113 1.69 -4.98 3.59
N ALA A 114 2.66 -4.06 3.66
CA ALA A 114 3.74 -4.11 4.65
C ALA A 114 3.22 -4.06 6.10
N ARG A 115 2.23 -3.19 6.40
CA ARG A 115 1.57 -3.15 7.72
C ARG A 115 0.93 -4.50 8.08
N ARG A 116 0.32 -5.18 7.11
CA ARG A 116 -0.29 -6.51 7.35
C ARG A 116 0.76 -7.59 7.61
N ILE A 117 1.93 -7.51 6.98
CA ILE A 117 3.07 -8.41 7.28
C ILE A 117 3.60 -8.16 8.69
N VAL A 118 3.75 -6.90 9.11
CA VAL A 118 4.20 -6.54 10.47
C VAL A 118 3.23 -7.07 11.52
N ILE A 119 1.92 -6.91 11.33
CA ILE A 119 0.91 -7.47 12.23
C ILE A 119 1.02 -9.00 12.28
N PHE A 120 1.12 -9.65 11.11
CA PHE A 120 1.26 -11.10 11.03
C PHE A 120 2.48 -11.64 11.78
N ALA A 121 3.60 -10.91 11.73
CA ALA A 121 4.82 -11.29 12.44
C ALA A 121 4.61 -11.39 13.96
N SER A 122 3.85 -10.48 14.55
CA SER A 122 3.54 -10.51 15.98
C SER A 122 2.35 -11.41 16.33
N GLU A 123 1.33 -11.47 15.47
CA GLU A 123 0.08 -12.18 15.72
C GLU A 123 0.22 -13.68 15.50
N ASP A 124 0.77 -14.10 14.36
CA ASP A 124 0.72 -15.48 13.87
C ASP A 124 2.07 -16.20 13.95
N VAL A 125 3.19 -15.48 13.84
CA VAL A 125 4.52 -16.05 14.10
C VAL A 125 4.89 -15.91 15.57
N GLY A 126 4.75 -14.70 16.12
CA GLY A 126 4.81 -14.43 17.55
C GLY A 126 6.10 -14.94 18.20
N LEU A 127 5.95 -15.53 19.40
CA LEU A 127 7.08 -16.02 20.20
C LEU A 127 7.78 -17.25 19.61
N ALA A 128 7.21 -17.88 18.57
CA ALA A 128 7.83 -19.05 17.95
C ALA A 128 9.09 -18.67 17.14
N ASP A 129 9.20 -17.42 16.70
CA ASP A 129 10.38 -16.88 16.03
C ASP A 129 10.49 -15.36 16.26
N PRO A 130 11.26 -14.92 17.27
CA PRO A 130 11.42 -13.51 17.62
C PRO A 130 12.04 -12.64 16.52
N GLU A 131 12.72 -13.21 15.52
CA GLU A 131 13.33 -12.47 14.42
C GLU A 131 12.29 -12.02 13.37
N ALA A 132 11.09 -12.58 13.39
CA ALA A 132 10.04 -12.26 12.42
C ALA A 132 9.61 -10.79 12.47
N LEU A 133 9.37 -10.23 13.66
CA LEU A 133 8.96 -8.84 13.80
C LEU A 133 10.06 -7.86 13.35
N PRO A 134 11.32 -7.96 13.81
CA PRO A 134 12.42 -7.16 13.29
C PRO A 134 12.56 -7.25 11.76
N LEU A 135 12.46 -8.45 11.17
CA LEU A 135 12.51 -8.62 9.73
C LEU A 135 11.34 -7.93 9.01
N ALA A 136 10.13 -8.02 9.56
CA ALA A 136 8.96 -7.34 9.00
C ALA A 136 9.09 -5.82 9.04
N ILE A 137 9.61 -5.27 10.14
CA ILE A 137 9.91 -3.83 10.27
C ILE A 137 10.98 -3.41 9.27
N ALA A 138 12.07 -4.17 9.14
CA ALA A 138 13.11 -3.90 8.16
C ALA A 138 12.56 -3.96 6.72
N ALA A 139 11.67 -4.92 6.42
CA ALA A 139 11.01 -5.00 5.13
C ALA A 139 10.09 -3.79 4.90
N GLN A 140 9.32 -3.34 5.90
CA GLN A 140 8.49 -2.15 5.80
C GLN A 140 9.34 -0.89 5.53
N GLN A 141 10.49 -0.74 6.18
CA GLN A 141 11.41 0.36 5.90
C GLN A 141 12.03 0.25 4.50
N ALA A 142 12.43 -0.96 4.09
CA ALA A 142 13.00 -1.21 2.78
C ALA A 142 12.04 -0.86 1.64
N VAL A 143 10.74 -1.19 1.78
CA VAL A 143 9.77 -0.85 0.72
C VAL A 143 9.58 0.65 0.56
N GLU A 144 9.64 1.40 1.66
CA GLU A 144 9.57 2.87 1.63
C GLU A 144 10.82 3.47 0.99
N PHE A 145 11.99 2.97 1.40
CA PHE A 145 13.27 3.46 0.92
C PHE A 145 13.48 3.17 -0.57
N VAL A 146 13.14 1.96 -1.02
CA VAL A 146 13.37 1.50 -2.39
C VAL A 146 12.30 2.02 -3.36
N GLY A 147 11.02 2.00 -2.97
CA GLY A 147 9.91 2.37 -3.85
C GLY A 147 9.58 1.32 -4.92
N MET A 148 8.43 1.47 -5.56
CA MET A 148 7.96 0.55 -6.62
C MET A 148 8.60 0.89 -7.98
N PRO A 149 8.88 -0.12 -8.83
CA PRO A 149 8.48 -1.53 -8.71
C PRO A 149 9.40 -2.44 -7.87
N GLU A 150 10.63 -2.04 -7.55
CA GLU A 150 11.64 -2.88 -6.89
C GLU A 150 11.25 -3.26 -5.45
N ALA A 151 10.47 -2.43 -4.75
CA ALA A 151 9.93 -2.71 -3.42
C ALA A 151 9.07 -3.99 -3.34
N ARG A 152 8.61 -4.54 -4.47
CA ARG A 152 7.95 -5.86 -4.50
C ARG A 152 8.86 -6.99 -3.98
N ILE A 153 10.18 -6.84 -4.10
CA ILE A 153 11.15 -7.87 -3.74
C ILE A 153 11.28 -8.01 -2.21
N PRO A 154 11.51 -6.93 -1.42
CA PRO A 154 11.41 -6.98 0.03
C PRO A 154 10.08 -7.53 0.56
N LEU A 155 8.95 -7.17 -0.05
CA LEU A 155 7.64 -7.73 0.33
C LEU A 155 7.57 -9.24 0.12
N ALA A 156 8.06 -9.72 -1.04
CA ALA A 156 8.09 -11.14 -1.34
C ALA A 156 9.01 -11.91 -0.39
N HIS A 157 10.16 -11.31 -0.04
CA HIS A 157 11.09 -11.89 0.93
C HIS A 157 10.42 -12.05 2.30
N ALA A 158 9.85 -10.97 2.86
CA ALA A 158 9.18 -11.03 4.15
C ALA A 158 8.00 -12.01 4.14
N THR A 159 7.19 -12.01 3.08
CA THR A 159 6.09 -12.96 2.89
C THR A 159 6.58 -14.42 2.95
N ALA A 160 7.64 -14.74 2.19
CA ALA A 160 8.20 -16.08 2.16
C ALA A 160 8.77 -16.50 3.52
N TYR A 161 9.39 -15.56 4.24
CA TYR A 161 9.86 -15.78 5.62
C TYR A 161 8.70 -16.15 6.54
N MET A 162 7.63 -15.34 6.55
CA MET A 162 6.43 -15.56 7.38
C MET A 162 5.77 -16.91 7.11
N CYS A 163 5.72 -17.35 5.85
CA CYS A 163 5.20 -18.68 5.51
C CYS A 163 6.05 -19.81 6.11
N ARG A 164 7.37 -19.64 6.21
CA ARG A 164 8.30 -20.69 6.68
C ARG A 164 8.52 -20.69 8.19
N ALA A 165 8.33 -19.54 8.83
CA ALA A 165 8.47 -19.40 10.28
C ALA A 165 7.48 -20.31 11.02
N LYS A 166 7.87 -20.81 12.19
CA LYS A 166 6.95 -21.51 13.10
C LYS A 166 5.86 -20.53 13.54
N LYS A 167 4.67 -21.04 13.83
CA LYS A 167 3.51 -20.22 14.21
C LYS A 167 3.28 -20.31 15.72
N SER A 168 3.05 -19.17 16.37
CA SER A 168 2.55 -19.08 17.74
C SER A 168 1.73 -17.81 17.88
N ARG A 169 0.52 -17.97 18.41
CA ARG A 169 -0.42 -16.89 18.69
C ARG A 169 -0.53 -16.58 20.18
N GLU A 170 0.34 -17.19 21.00
CA GLU A 170 0.27 -17.17 22.47
C GLU A 170 0.16 -15.75 23.03
N ALA A 171 1.04 -14.83 22.60
CA ALA A 171 1.03 -13.46 23.10
C ALA A 171 -0.24 -12.69 22.69
N TYR A 172 -0.71 -12.89 21.45
CA TYR A 172 -1.93 -12.28 20.95
C TYR A 172 -3.17 -12.80 21.69
N GLU A 173 -3.27 -14.12 21.86
CA GLU A 173 -4.38 -14.77 22.55
C GLU A 173 -4.40 -14.43 24.04
N SER A 174 -3.23 -14.37 24.68
CA SER A 174 -3.11 -13.98 26.09
C SER A 174 -3.57 -12.53 26.34
N LEU A 175 -3.22 -11.61 25.44
CA LEU A 175 -3.72 -10.23 25.50
C LEU A 175 -5.24 -10.17 25.27
N GLY A 176 -5.75 -10.95 24.31
CA GLY A 176 -7.18 -11.07 24.04
C GLY A 176 -7.96 -11.54 25.26
N ALA A 177 -7.54 -12.64 25.88
CA ALA A 177 -8.18 -13.19 27.08
C ALA A 177 -8.21 -12.20 28.25
N ALA A 178 -7.07 -11.52 28.51
CA ALA A 178 -7.02 -10.49 29.55
C ALA A 178 -7.93 -9.29 29.24
N THR A 179 -8.07 -8.92 27.97
CA THR A 179 -8.98 -7.85 27.53
C THR A 179 -10.44 -8.23 27.74
N GLU A 180 -10.82 -9.47 27.38
CA GLU A 180 -12.17 -10.00 27.59
C GLU A 180 -12.55 -10.03 29.08
N GLU A 181 -11.61 -10.42 29.95
CA GLU A 181 -11.82 -10.41 31.41
C GLU A 181 -12.13 -8.99 31.93
N ILE A 182 -11.36 -7.99 31.49
CA ILE A 182 -11.56 -6.57 31.83
C ILE A 182 -12.93 -6.08 31.34
N GLU A 183 -13.30 -6.38 30.10
CA GLU A 183 -14.57 -5.97 29.50
C GLU A 183 -15.78 -6.64 30.18
N SER A 184 -15.59 -7.82 30.78
CA SER A 184 -16.62 -8.53 31.56
C SER A 184 -16.79 -8.01 33.00
N GLU A 185 -16.20 -6.85 33.34
CA GLU A 185 -16.17 -6.24 34.68
C GLU A 185 -15.49 -7.08 35.78
N GLN A 186 -14.75 -8.14 35.41
CA GLN A 186 -13.90 -8.93 36.31
C GLN A 186 -12.54 -8.24 36.53
N THR A 187 -12.55 -6.96 36.85
CA THR A 187 -11.31 -6.20 37.02
C THR A 187 -10.78 -6.31 38.45
N GLU A 188 -9.57 -6.84 38.60
CA GLU A 188 -8.88 -6.85 39.89
C GLU A 188 -8.23 -5.49 40.18
N ARG A 189 -8.28 -5.06 41.45
CA ARG A 189 -7.49 -3.91 41.91
C ARG A 189 -6.01 -4.29 41.91
N VAL A 190 -5.15 -3.35 41.52
CA VAL A 190 -3.68 -3.53 41.61
C VAL A 190 -3.30 -3.89 43.05
N PRO A 191 -2.64 -5.05 43.29
CA PRO A 191 -2.19 -5.45 44.62
C PRO A 191 -1.31 -4.39 45.30
N GLU A 192 -1.47 -4.19 46.62
CA GLU A 192 -0.76 -3.13 47.38
C GLU A 192 0.77 -3.17 47.19
N HIS A 193 1.36 -4.36 47.10
CA HIS A 193 2.80 -4.52 46.94
C HIS A 193 3.32 -4.14 45.53
N LEU A 194 2.43 -4.05 44.53
CA LEU A 194 2.72 -3.60 43.17
C LEU A 194 2.38 -2.13 42.93
N LYS A 195 1.68 -1.46 43.87
CA LYS A 195 1.37 -0.03 43.74
C LYS A 195 2.63 0.83 43.84
N ASN A 196 2.58 1.98 43.17
CA ASN A 196 3.66 2.96 43.22
C ASN A 196 3.81 3.53 44.64
N LYS A 197 4.98 3.37 45.24
CA LYS A 197 5.30 3.84 46.60
C LYS A 197 5.80 5.28 46.67
N HIS A 198 6.02 5.93 45.52
CA HIS A 198 6.59 7.28 45.43
C HIS A 198 5.56 8.41 45.33
N PHE A 199 4.26 8.09 45.23
CA PHE A 199 3.19 9.09 45.27
C PHE A 199 2.39 8.97 46.58
N PRO A 200 2.03 10.10 47.23
CA PRO A 200 1.11 10.05 48.35
C PRO A 200 -0.24 9.51 47.88
N VAL A 201 -0.72 8.48 48.57
CA VAL A 201 -2.07 7.94 48.36
C VAL A 201 -3.06 9.06 48.66
N ASN A 202 -3.91 9.40 47.70
CA ASN A 202 -4.97 10.39 47.92
C ASN A 202 -5.93 9.81 48.97
N PRO A 203 -6.14 10.45 50.13
CA PRO A 203 -6.86 9.85 51.25
C PRO A 203 -8.38 9.70 51.04
N GLU A 204 -8.93 10.11 49.89
CA GLU A 204 -10.38 10.09 49.59
C GLU A 204 -10.81 9.01 48.58
N GLY A 205 -10.07 7.90 48.45
CA GLY A 205 -10.40 6.79 47.53
C GLY A 205 -10.84 5.51 48.21
#